data_AF-A0A946M3P2-F1
#
_entry.id   AF-A0A946M3P2-F1
#
_cell.length_a   1.000
_cell.length_b   1.000
_cell.length_c   1.000
_cell.angle_alpha   90.00
_cell.angle_beta   90.00
_cell.angle_gamma   90.00
#
_symmetry.space_group_name_H-M   'P 1'
#
loop_
_entity.id
_entity.type
_entity.pdbx_description
1 polymer ?
#
loop_
_entity_poly.entity_id
_entity_poly.type
_entity_poly.pdbx_seq_one_letter_code
_entity_poly.pdbx_strand_id
1 'polypeptide(L)'
;MSYELPLEQRSMVLDDHRNGFYRRALEQVIGPDSVVMDLGAGLGILGFIAASLGAKKVLMVEPKTNQEAARQIAAENGLEHKVEFIASTAEQLLSGVKVDVITSVFTGNFLLEEDLLPSLFLARDRFLKPAGSLIPDRAVMVVVPVAMNDFYDKHINRWAEGSQGIKHGAMLPLARNSLYFDSFRAADFTPLTPPEKIRSLDFHTASFADCHEEVSFQIRKEAQIDGFLCWFDARMGDEWLSTSPEAPKTHWSQVFMPVNRSNLDAGANVSLRIDRSEFGEWHWCFTTAQGSQQYSSFLSVPTTVTELRRRSERYRPALSAEGRAGQFVLSKFGKQSTVSEIASELQAGFPELFADEPAAVRFVQGIAASFGE
;
A
#
# COMPACT_ATOMS: atom_id res chain seq x y z
N MET A 1 -1.26 5.09 -3.19
CA MET A 1 -2.49 5.81 -2.76
C MET A 1 -2.04 7.10 -2.09
N SER A 2 -2.71 8.24 -2.28
CA SER A 2 -2.49 9.37 -1.36
C SER A 2 -3.36 9.10 -0.13
N TYR A 3 -2.83 9.31 1.08
CA TYR A 3 -3.59 9.21 2.33
C TYR A 3 -3.77 10.60 2.96
N GLU A 4 -3.72 11.64 2.12
CA GLU A 4 -3.78 13.04 2.52
C GLU A 4 -5.20 13.48 2.89
N LEU A 5 -6.23 12.77 2.43
CA LEU A 5 -7.62 13.12 2.73
C LEU A 5 -8.16 12.26 3.89
N PRO A 6 -8.74 12.88 4.93
CA PRO A 6 -9.35 12.13 6.05
C PRO A 6 -10.38 11.07 5.63
N LEU A 7 -11.11 11.31 4.54
CA LEU A 7 -12.12 10.38 4.02
C LEU A 7 -11.50 9.09 3.45
N GLU A 8 -10.27 9.15 2.94
CA GLU A 8 -9.55 7.97 2.44
C GLU A 8 -9.12 7.06 3.60
N GLN A 9 -9.00 7.61 4.80
CA GLN A 9 -8.66 6.85 6.02
C GLN A 9 -9.89 6.29 6.75
N ARG A 10 -11.11 6.62 6.31
CA ARG A 10 -12.35 6.20 6.98
C ARG A 10 -12.44 4.69 7.14
N SER A 11 -12.11 3.93 6.10
CA SER A 11 -12.16 2.46 6.12
C SER A 11 -11.20 1.86 7.14
N MET A 12 -10.07 2.53 7.41
CA MET A 12 -9.09 2.13 8.40
C MET A 12 -9.50 2.54 9.82
N VAL A 13 -9.83 3.82 10.02
CA VAL A 13 -10.16 4.38 11.34
C VAL A 13 -11.40 3.74 11.94
N LEU A 14 -12.36 3.34 11.11
CA LEU A 14 -13.62 2.71 11.54
C LEU A 14 -13.64 1.18 11.31
N ASP A 15 -12.47 0.56 11.13
CA ASP A 15 -12.33 -0.91 11.11
C ASP A 15 -12.28 -1.45 12.54
N ASP A 16 -13.44 -1.61 13.17
CA ASP A 16 -13.55 -2.09 14.56
C ASP A 16 -12.92 -3.47 14.76
N HIS A 17 -12.97 -4.33 13.73
CA HIS A 17 -12.39 -5.66 13.81
C HIS A 17 -10.87 -5.58 13.94
N ARG A 18 -10.21 -4.91 12.99
CA ARG A 18 -8.75 -4.67 13.02
C ARG A 18 -8.35 -3.90 14.28
N ASN A 19 -9.01 -2.79 14.57
CA ASN A 19 -8.66 -1.92 15.70
C ASN A 19 -8.83 -2.63 17.05
N GLY A 20 -9.78 -3.56 17.15
CA GLY A 20 -9.94 -4.44 18.30
C GLY A 20 -8.72 -5.34 18.54
N PHE A 21 -8.11 -5.90 17.49
CA PHE A 21 -6.87 -6.67 17.60
C PHE A 21 -5.69 -5.79 18.06
N TYR A 22 -5.52 -4.61 17.47
CA TYR A 22 -4.49 -3.66 17.92
C TYR A 22 -4.68 -3.28 19.39
N ARG A 23 -5.91 -2.98 19.83
CA ARG A 23 -6.20 -2.68 21.23
C ARG A 23 -5.77 -3.80 22.16
N ARG A 24 -6.16 -5.05 21.88
CA ARG A 24 -5.79 -6.20 22.73
C ARG A 24 -4.28 -6.42 22.76
N ALA A 25 -3.61 -6.30 21.62
CA ALA A 25 -2.16 -6.44 21.53
C ALA A 25 -1.43 -5.32 22.30
N LEU A 26 -1.87 -4.07 22.16
CA LEU A 26 -1.31 -2.93 22.87
C LEU A 26 -1.54 -3.03 24.39
N GLU A 27 -2.70 -3.55 24.83
CA GLU A 27 -3.00 -3.76 26.26
C GLU A 27 -2.02 -4.73 26.94
N GLN A 28 -1.45 -5.67 26.20
CA GLN A 28 -0.46 -6.62 26.73
C GLN A 28 0.92 -5.98 27.01
N VAL A 29 1.25 -4.89 26.31
CA VAL A 29 2.61 -4.30 26.31
C VAL A 29 2.67 -2.87 26.85
N ILE A 30 1.52 -2.20 27.01
CA ILE A 30 1.45 -0.84 27.54
C ILE A 30 1.35 -0.86 29.07
N GLY A 31 2.30 -0.17 29.71
CA GLY A 31 2.28 0.17 31.12
C GLY A 31 2.35 1.69 31.34
N PRO A 32 2.31 2.15 32.61
CA PRO A 32 2.25 3.57 32.97
C PRO A 32 3.51 4.36 32.59
N ASP A 33 4.62 3.68 32.32
CA ASP A 33 5.87 4.30 31.87
C ASP A 33 6.15 4.12 30.37
N SER A 34 5.29 3.41 29.64
CA SER A 34 5.50 3.12 28.22
C SER A 34 5.48 4.38 27.37
N VAL A 35 6.51 4.56 26.57
CA VAL A 35 6.54 5.52 25.47
C VAL A 35 6.24 4.78 24.18
N VAL A 36 5.20 5.20 23.47
CA VAL A 36 4.72 4.55 22.25
C VAL A 36 4.99 5.44 21.04
N MET A 37 5.37 4.87 19.91
CA MET A 37 5.37 5.55 18.61
C MET A 37 4.28 4.94 17.73
N ASP A 38 3.34 5.79 17.30
CA ASP A 38 2.40 5.47 16.23
C ASP A 38 3.01 5.98 14.92
N LEU A 39 3.54 5.04 14.12
CA LEU A 39 4.29 5.35 12.90
C LEU A 39 3.37 5.29 11.68
N GLY A 40 3.23 6.41 10.98
CA GLY A 40 2.17 6.63 10.00
C GLY A 40 0.81 6.74 10.70
N ALA A 41 0.76 7.64 11.69
CA ALA A 41 -0.38 7.72 12.59
C ALA A 41 -1.71 8.06 11.87
N GLY A 42 -1.66 8.70 10.70
CA GLY A 42 -2.86 9.17 10.00
C GLY A 42 -3.74 10.04 10.91
N LEU A 43 -5.02 9.68 11.04
CA LEU A 43 -5.95 10.30 11.98
C LEU A 43 -5.76 9.87 13.45
N GLY A 44 -4.83 8.97 13.74
CA GLY A 44 -4.28 8.72 15.07
C GLY A 44 -4.95 7.62 15.89
N ILE A 45 -5.81 6.78 15.28
CA ILE A 45 -6.59 5.77 16.00
C ILE A 45 -5.74 4.85 16.88
N LEU A 46 -4.59 4.36 16.40
CA LEU A 46 -3.74 3.43 17.16
C LEU A 46 -3.04 4.15 18.32
N GLY A 47 -2.51 5.34 18.08
CA GLY A 47 -1.91 6.17 19.11
C GLY A 47 -2.90 6.61 20.18
N PHE A 48 -4.15 6.91 19.81
CA PHE A 48 -5.21 7.22 20.79
C PHE A 48 -5.64 6.00 21.59
N ILE A 49 -5.71 4.81 20.98
CA ILE A 49 -5.87 3.55 21.71
C ILE A 49 -4.75 3.41 22.75
N ALA A 50 -3.49 3.58 22.35
CA ALA A 50 -2.34 3.50 23.25
C ALA A 50 -2.40 4.53 24.41
N ALA A 51 -2.75 5.79 24.12
CA ALA A 51 -2.91 6.83 25.13
C ALA A 51 -4.04 6.50 26.12
N SER A 52 -5.15 5.95 25.62
CA SER A 52 -6.31 5.52 26.43
C SER A 52 -5.98 4.33 27.34
N LEU A 53 -5.06 3.46 26.93
CA LEU A 53 -4.57 2.32 27.71
C LEU A 53 -3.58 2.71 28.81
N GLY A 54 -3.25 3.99 28.94
CA GLY A 54 -2.41 4.47 30.04
C GLY A 54 -0.95 4.70 29.67
N ALA A 55 -0.57 4.65 28.39
CA ALA A 55 0.78 5.01 27.97
C ALA A 55 1.17 6.40 28.52
N LYS A 56 2.44 6.53 28.93
CA LYS A 56 3.00 7.77 29.47
C LYS A 56 3.00 8.88 28.43
N LYS A 57 3.37 8.51 27.21
CA LYS A 57 3.50 9.41 26.07
C LYS A 57 3.38 8.64 24.78
N VAL A 58 2.70 9.24 23.79
CA VAL A 58 2.57 8.69 22.45
C VAL A 58 3.12 9.70 21.44
N LEU A 59 4.09 9.27 20.63
CA LEU A 59 4.66 10.03 19.52
C LEU A 59 3.89 9.68 18.25
N MET A 60 3.11 10.63 17.72
CA MET A 60 2.32 10.49 16.51
C MET A 60 3.18 10.96 15.33
N VAL A 61 3.82 10.03 14.62
CA VAL A 61 4.71 10.33 13.48
C VAL A 61 3.94 10.19 12.19
N GLU A 62 3.67 11.31 11.52
CA GLU A 62 2.80 11.40 10.35
C GLU A 62 3.14 12.65 9.53
N PRO A 63 3.14 12.61 8.18
CA PRO A 63 3.19 13.80 7.35
C PRO A 63 2.16 14.89 7.74
N LYS A 64 2.48 16.16 7.47
CA LYS A 64 1.76 17.32 8.02
C LYS A 64 0.24 17.31 7.73
N THR A 65 -0.19 16.74 6.61
CA THR A 65 -1.56 16.88 6.07
C THR A 65 -2.65 16.37 7.02
N ASN A 66 -2.39 15.33 7.80
CA ASN A 66 -3.40 14.68 8.65
C ASN A 66 -3.41 15.14 10.11
N GLN A 67 -2.37 15.84 10.54
CA GLN A 67 -2.18 16.13 11.97
C GLN A 67 -3.23 17.05 12.56
N GLU A 68 -3.78 17.97 11.78
CA GLU A 68 -4.74 18.93 12.31
C GLU A 68 -6.05 18.25 12.69
N ALA A 69 -6.54 17.33 11.84
CA ALA A 69 -7.69 16.51 12.17
C ALA A 69 -7.41 15.62 13.38
N ALA A 70 -6.22 15.00 13.45
CA ALA A 70 -5.84 14.18 14.59
C ALA A 70 -5.77 14.99 15.91
N ARG A 71 -5.29 16.25 15.88
CA ARG A 71 -5.33 17.14 17.05
C ARG A 71 -6.74 17.41 17.55
N GLN A 72 -7.69 17.65 16.64
CA GLN A 72 -9.09 17.85 17.00
C GLN A 72 -9.69 16.60 17.66
N ILE A 73 -9.39 15.42 17.12
CA ILE A 73 -9.81 14.14 17.72
C ILE A 73 -9.19 13.97 19.12
N ALA A 74 -7.90 14.29 19.29
CA ALA A 74 -7.25 14.23 20.59
C ALA A 74 -7.92 15.15 21.63
N ALA A 75 -8.29 16.37 21.23
CA ALA A 75 -9.00 17.34 22.06
C ALA A 75 -10.40 16.85 22.46
N GLU A 76 -11.17 16.34 21.50
CA GLU A 76 -12.50 15.77 21.73
C GLU A 76 -12.46 14.62 22.76
N ASN A 77 -11.38 13.85 22.78
CA ASN A 77 -11.19 12.72 23.68
C ASN A 77 -10.38 13.06 24.95
N GLY A 78 -9.97 14.32 25.15
CA GLY A 78 -9.17 14.75 26.30
C GLY A 78 -7.77 14.12 26.37
N LEU A 79 -7.21 13.68 25.24
CA LEU A 79 -5.93 12.95 25.17
C LEU A 79 -4.72 13.84 24.82
N GLU A 80 -4.93 15.14 24.58
CA GLU A 80 -3.90 16.09 24.12
C GLU A 80 -2.63 16.08 24.99
N HIS A 81 -2.80 15.90 26.30
CA HIS A 81 -1.71 15.90 27.27
C HIS A 81 -0.81 14.64 27.22
N LYS A 82 -1.22 13.59 26.48
CA LYS A 82 -0.47 12.34 26.31
C LYS A 82 0.18 12.20 24.93
N VAL A 83 -0.27 12.97 23.95
CA VAL A 83 0.15 12.79 22.55
C VAL A 83 1.06 13.94 22.10
N GLU A 84 2.11 13.61 21.34
CA GLU A 84 2.97 14.58 20.68
C GLU A 84 2.92 14.32 19.18
N PHE A 85 2.48 15.32 18.40
CA PHE A 85 2.42 15.22 16.95
C PHE A 85 3.73 15.67 16.30
N ILE A 86 4.33 14.81 15.48
CA ILE A 86 5.62 15.05 14.84
C ILE A 86 5.47 14.94 13.32
N ALA A 87 5.54 16.09 12.64
CA ALA A 87 5.39 16.18 11.18
C ALA A 87 6.65 15.67 10.48
N SER A 88 6.71 14.36 10.26
CA SER A 88 7.90 13.71 9.70
C SER A 88 7.57 12.32 9.14
N THR A 89 8.52 11.77 8.40
CA THR A 89 8.55 10.35 8.00
C THR A 89 9.57 9.58 8.85
N ALA A 90 9.58 8.25 8.78
CA ALA A 90 10.59 7.43 9.48
C ALA A 90 12.04 7.82 9.09
N GLU A 91 12.24 8.17 7.83
CA GLU A 91 13.53 8.54 7.23
C GLU A 91 13.99 9.90 7.75
N GLN A 92 13.09 10.88 7.76
CA GLN A 92 13.39 12.27 8.09
C GLN A 92 13.35 12.56 9.60
N LEU A 93 12.79 11.66 10.41
CA LEU A 93 12.65 11.88 11.84
C LEU A 93 14.03 11.99 12.51
N LEU A 94 14.33 13.18 13.04
CA LEU A 94 15.53 13.44 13.83
C LEU A 94 15.15 13.44 15.31
N SER A 95 15.13 12.26 15.92
CA SER A 95 14.82 12.09 17.34
C SER A 95 15.88 11.23 18.02
N GLY A 96 16.32 11.63 19.21
CA GLY A 96 17.12 10.79 20.11
C GLY A 96 16.26 9.92 21.03
N VAL A 97 14.93 10.01 20.94
CA VAL A 97 14.01 9.30 21.83
C VAL A 97 13.96 7.83 21.45
N LYS A 98 14.15 6.97 22.45
CA LYS A 98 13.90 5.53 22.35
C LYS A 98 12.52 5.20 22.92
N VAL A 99 11.76 4.37 22.21
CA VAL A 99 10.37 4.01 22.56
C VAL A 99 10.26 2.54 22.97
N ASP A 100 9.29 2.25 23.82
CA ASP A 100 8.99 0.90 24.32
C ASP A 100 8.16 0.11 23.33
N VAL A 101 7.30 0.78 22.56
CA VAL A 101 6.42 0.15 21.56
C VAL A 101 6.42 0.99 20.29
N ILE A 102 6.53 0.33 19.13
CA ILE A 102 6.17 0.92 17.83
C ILE A 102 4.93 0.17 17.33
N THR A 103 3.89 0.91 16.97
CA THR A 103 2.70 0.39 16.29
C THR A 103 2.56 1.09 14.94
N SER A 104 2.12 0.36 13.91
CA SER A 104 1.88 0.93 12.59
C SER A 104 0.92 0.08 11.76
N VAL A 105 0.36 0.67 10.70
CA VAL A 105 -0.38 -0.03 9.64
C VAL A 105 0.42 0.02 8.34
N PHE A 106 1.69 -0.41 8.39
CA PHE A 106 2.60 -0.40 7.22
C PHE A 106 2.53 -1.67 6.37
N THR A 107 1.64 -2.60 6.72
CA THR A 107 1.32 -3.75 5.89
C THR A 107 0.35 -3.35 4.80
N GLY A 108 0.72 -3.54 3.54
CA GLY A 108 -0.20 -3.38 2.40
C GLY A 108 -1.04 -4.64 2.13
N ASN A 109 -1.87 -4.59 1.09
CA ASN A 109 -2.53 -5.80 0.58
C ASN A 109 -1.49 -6.87 0.23
N PHE A 110 -1.81 -8.14 0.48
CA PHE A 110 -0.84 -9.25 0.36
C PHE A 110 0.52 -8.96 1.03
N LEU A 111 0.48 -8.23 2.15
CA LEU A 111 1.59 -7.80 3.01
C LEU A 111 2.52 -6.72 2.44
N LEU A 112 2.99 -6.89 1.21
CA LEU A 112 4.14 -6.14 0.68
C LEU A 112 3.76 -4.96 -0.24
N GLU A 113 2.47 -4.76 -0.53
CA GLU A 113 2.02 -3.59 -1.28
C GLU A 113 2.37 -2.26 -0.58
N GLU A 114 2.45 -1.19 -1.37
CA GLU A 114 2.74 0.19 -0.94
C GLU A 114 4.13 0.46 -0.35
N ASP A 115 4.98 -0.56 -0.21
CA ASP A 115 6.40 -0.43 0.12
C ASP A 115 6.71 0.32 1.43
N LEU A 116 5.84 0.21 2.43
CA LEU A 116 6.00 0.90 3.71
C LEU A 116 6.80 0.10 4.76
N LEU A 117 6.89 -1.22 4.63
CA LEU A 117 7.64 -2.07 5.60
C LEU A 117 9.12 -1.68 5.78
N PRO A 118 9.88 -1.29 4.73
CA PRO A 118 11.24 -0.78 4.91
C PRO A 118 11.31 0.42 5.86
N SER A 119 10.33 1.32 5.83
CA SER A 119 10.23 2.45 6.76
C SER A 119 9.96 1.99 8.20
N LEU A 120 9.18 0.92 8.40
CA LEU A 120 9.01 0.28 9.72
C LEU A 120 10.33 -0.30 10.23
N PHE A 121 11.08 -1.01 9.38
CA PHE A 121 12.36 -1.61 9.78
C PHE A 121 13.38 -0.53 10.15
N LEU A 122 13.43 0.56 9.38
CA LEU A 122 14.24 1.74 9.71
C LEU A 122 13.85 2.34 11.06
N ALA A 123 12.55 2.53 11.31
CA ALA A 123 12.08 3.10 12.57
C ALA A 123 12.36 2.18 13.76
N ARG A 124 12.19 0.85 13.59
CA ARG A 124 12.57 -0.16 14.58
C ARG A 124 14.03 -0.01 14.96
N ASP A 125 14.94 -0.06 13.99
CA ASP A 125 16.38 -0.04 14.24
C ASP A 125 16.84 1.27 14.91
N ARG A 126 16.21 2.39 14.53
CA ARG A 126 16.56 3.72 15.05
C ARG A 126 15.93 4.03 16.39
N PHE A 127 14.67 3.68 16.62
CA PHE A 127 13.88 4.23 17.72
C PHE A 127 13.40 3.18 18.73
N LEU A 128 13.29 1.90 18.37
CA LEU A 128 12.86 0.88 19.33
C LEU A 128 13.97 0.61 20.36
N LYS A 129 13.59 0.39 21.62
CA LYS A 129 14.48 -0.14 22.66
C LYS A 129 14.80 -1.62 22.39
N PRO A 130 15.93 -2.16 22.88
CA PRO A 130 16.28 -3.58 22.68
C PRO A 130 15.22 -4.60 23.15
N ALA A 131 14.44 -4.26 24.19
CA ALA A 131 13.33 -5.07 24.70
C ALA A 131 11.96 -4.49 24.34
N GLY A 132 11.91 -3.59 23.35
CA GLY A 132 10.67 -2.98 22.90
C GLY A 132 9.84 -3.93 22.06
N SER A 133 8.54 -3.63 21.95
CA SER A 133 7.57 -4.43 21.19
C SER A 133 7.21 -3.76 19.85
N LEU A 134 6.99 -4.58 18.83
CA LEU A 134 6.35 -4.15 17.58
C LEU A 134 4.92 -4.67 17.55
N ILE A 135 3.97 -3.87 17.09
CA ILE A 135 2.59 -4.30 16.89
C ILE A 135 2.11 -3.87 15.50
N PRO A 136 1.82 -4.80 14.57
CA PRO A 136 2.13 -6.25 14.64
C PRO A 136 3.64 -6.54 14.73
N ASP A 137 4.01 -7.76 15.11
CA ASP A 137 5.42 -8.20 15.19
C ASP A 137 5.81 -9.25 14.14
N ARG A 138 4.82 -9.92 13.53
CA ARG A 138 5.04 -10.94 12.50
C ARG A 138 3.91 -10.92 11.50
N ALA A 139 4.20 -11.26 10.26
CA ALA A 139 3.19 -11.51 9.25
C ALA A 139 3.50 -12.76 8.42
N VAL A 140 2.47 -13.34 7.82
CA VAL A 140 2.55 -14.51 6.96
C VAL A 140 1.73 -14.27 5.71
N MET A 141 2.34 -14.44 4.54
CA MET A 141 1.68 -14.42 3.24
C MET A 141 1.09 -15.79 2.95
N VAL A 142 -0.14 -15.81 2.44
CA VAL A 142 -0.94 -17.01 2.19
C VAL A 142 -1.49 -16.97 0.77
N VAL A 143 -1.49 -18.13 0.11
CA VAL A 143 -1.98 -18.29 -1.26
C VAL A 143 -2.77 -19.58 -1.43
N VAL A 144 -3.80 -19.55 -2.27
CA VAL A 144 -4.58 -20.72 -2.65
C VAL A 144 -4.92 -20.68 -4.16
N PRO A 145 -4.77 -21.79 -4.89
CA PRO A 145 -5.28 -21.91 -6.26
C PRO A 145 -6.81 -21.94 -6.24
N VAL A 146 -7.45 -21.18 -7.14
CA VAL A 146 -8.91 -21.03 -7.15
C VAL A 146 -9.51 -21.16 -8.55
N ALA A 147 -10.75 -21.65 -8.59
CA ALA A 147 -11.70 -21.35 -9.64
C ALA A 147 -12.51 -20.10 -9.23
N MET A 148 -12.66 -19.13 -10.12
CA MET A 148 -13.31 -17.85 -9.87
C MET A 148 -14.05 -17.35 -11.13
N ASN A 149 -14.91 -18.22 -11.67
CA ASN A 149 -15.55 -18.08 -12.99
C ASN A 149 -16.14 -16.68 -13.24
N ASP A 150 -17.09 -16.25 -12.41
CA ASP A 150 -17.84 -15.01 -12.60
C ASP A 150 -16.93 -13.78 -12.56
N PHE A 151 -15.99 -13.75 -11.62
CA PHE A 151 -15.02 -12.66 -11.51
C PHE A 151 -14.08 -12.62 -12.72
N TYR A 152 -13.49 -13.76 -13.07
CA TYR A 152 -12.56 -13.87 -14.19
C TYR A 152 -13.25 -13.49 -15.52
N ASP A 153 -14.48 -13.93 -15.73
CA ASP A 153 -15.23 -13.61 -16.95
C ASP A 153 -15.56 -12.11 -17.01
N LYS A 154 -16.03 -11.54 -15.90
CA LYS A 154 -16.38 -10.12 -15.81
C LYS A 154 -15.17 -9.18 -15.97
N HIS A 155 -14.04 -9.51 -15.35
CA HIS A 155 -12.89 -8.60 -15.22
C HIS A 155 -11.77 -8.86 -16.24
N ILE A 156 -11.70 -10.07 -16.81
CA ILE A 156 -10.65 -10.48 -17.75
C ILE A 156 -11.26 -10.84 -19.11
N ASN A 157 -12.13 -11.86 -19.20
CA ASN A 157 -12.61 -12.32 -20.52
C ASN A 157 -13.52 -11.31 -21.22
N ARG A 158 -14.23 -10.45 -20.47
CA ARG A 158 -15.11 -9.42 -21.03
C ARG A 158 -14.40 -8.48 -22.02
N TRP A 159 -13.08 -8.28 -21.87
CA TRP A 159 -12.28 -7.51 -22.82
C TRP A 159 -12.27 -8.10 -24.24
N ALA A 160 -12.42 -9.42 -24.38
CA ALA A 160 -12.44 -10.11 -25.67
C ALA A 160 -13.67 -9.75 -26.51
N GLU A 161 -14.80 -9.48 -25.86
CA GLU A 161 -16.10 -9.29 -26.49
C GLU A 161 -16.28 -7.89 -27.10
N GLY A 162 -15.59 -6.88 -26.55
CA GLY A 162 -15.75 -5.49 -26.98
C GLY A 162 -17.05 -4.83 -26.48
N SER A 163 -17.33 -3.63 -26.98
CA SER A 163 -18.53 -2.86 -26.65
C SER A 163 -18.98 -2.00 -27.83
N GLN A 164 -20.29 -1.97 -28.12
CA GLN A 164 -20.88 -1.12 -29.16
C GLN A 164 -20.20 -1.27 -30.55
N GLY A 165 -19.81 -2.49 -30.92
CA GLY A 165 -19.11 -2.77 -32.18
C GLY A 165 -17.61 -2.46 -32.18
N ILE A 166 -17.06 -1.96 -31.07
CA ILE A 166 -15.63 -1.69 -30.90
C ILE A 166 -14.96 -2.87 -30.20
N LYS A 167 -13.89 -3.40 -30.83
CA LYS A 167 -13.10 -4.50 -30.27
C LYS A 167 -12.14 -3.99 -29.21
N HIS A 168 -12.07 -4.66 -28.05
CA HIS A 168 -11.15 -4.33 -26.97
C HIS A 168 -10.16 -5.46 -26.61
N GLY A 169 -10.11 -6.53 -27.40
CA GLY A 169 -9.29 -7.72 -27.10
C GLY A 169 -7.79 -7.44 -26.96
N ALA A 170 -7.29 -6.32 -27.48
CA ALA A 170 -5.91 -5.87 -27.26
C ALA A 170 -5.58 -5.59 -25.77
N MET A 171 -6.60 -5.43 -24.92
CA MET A 171 -6.44 -5.23 -23.47
C MET A 171 -6.29 -6.54 -22.69
N LEU A 172 -6.58 -7.71 -23.29
CA LEU A 172 -6.49 -9.00 -22.60
C LEU A 172 -5.11 -9.28 -21.98
N PRO A 173 -3.97 -8.99 -22.65
CA PRO A 173 -2.67 -9.18 -22.04
C PRO A 173 -2.48 -8.31 -20.80
N LEU A 174 -2.92 -7.05 -20.82
CA LEU A 174 -2.83 -6.15 -19.67
C LEU A 174 -3.69 -6.67 -18.52
N ALA A 175 -4.94 -7.03 -18.80
CA ALA A 175 -5.85 -7.61 -17.80
C ALA A 175 -5.28 -8.86 -17.13
N ARG A 176 -4.66 -9.77 -17.89
CA ARG A 176 -4.02 -10.98 -17.34
C ARG A 176 -2.71 -10.72 -16.59
N ASN A 177 -2.11 -9.55 -16.77
CA ASN A 177 -0.92 -9.12 -16.04
C ASN A 177 -1.29 -8.21 -14.85
N SER A 178 -2.57 -7.92 -14.63
CA SER A 178 -3.03 -7.11 -13.51
C SER A 178 -3.18 -7.93 -12.23
N LEU A 179 -2.85 -7.30 -11.11
CA LEU A 179 -3.32 -7.73 -9.79
C LEU A 179 -4.71 -7.15 -9.55
N TYR A 180 -5.63 -7.98 -9.08
CA TYR A 180 -6.99 -7.55 -8.77
C TYR A 180 -7.20 -7.51 -7.26
N PHE A 181 -7.52 -6.34 -6.74
CA PHE A 181 -7.73 -6.09 -5.32
C PHE A 181 -9.23 -5.98 -5.04
N ASP A 182 -9.78 -6.90 -4.27
CA ASP A 182 -11.20 -6.84 -3.87
C ASP A 182 -11.42 -7.52 -2.50
N SER A 183 -12.61 -7.32 -1.93
CA SER A 183 -13.10 -8.09 -0.79
C SER A 183 -13.88 -9.31 -1.29
N PHE A 184 -13.23 -10.47 -1.33
CA PHE A 184 -13.87 -11.71 -1.73
C PHE A 184 -14.52 -12.41 -0.54
N ARG A 185 -15.63 -13.10 -0.78
CA ARG A 185 -16.30 -13.98 0.17
C ARG A 185 -16.05 -15.42 -0.25
N ALA A 186 -16.19 -16.36 0.68
CA ALA A 186 -16.07 -17.79 0.41
C ALA A 186 -17.00 -18.30 -0.73
N ALA A 187 -18.11 -17.61 -1.02
CA ALA A 187 -19.02 -17.96 -2.11
C ALA A 187 -18.54 -17.48 -3.50
N ASP A 188 -17.58 -16.56 -3.56
CA ASP A 188 -17.14 -15.92 -4.82
C ASP A 188 -16.07 -16.77 -5.55
N PHE A 189 -15.53 -17.82 -4.91
CA PHE A 189 -14.50 -18.69 -5.47
C PHE A 189 -14.61 -20.13 -4.95
N THR A 190 -13.92 -21.06 -5.62
CA THR A 190 -13.74 -22.45 -5.15
C THR A 190 -12.26 -22.74 -4.98
N PRO A 191 -11.76 -23.01 -3.76
CA PRO A 191 -10.37 -23.40 -3.56
C PRO A 191 -10.11 -24.79 -4.12
N LEU A 192 -9.02 -24.96 -4.87
CA LEU A 192 -8.65 -26.24 -5.48
C LEU A 192 -7.86 -27.12 -4.50
N THR A 193 -7.21 -26.49 -3.52
CA THR A 193 -6.47 -27.11 -2.42
C THR A 193 -6.68 -26.30 -1.14
N PRO A 194 -6.26 -26.80 0.03
CA PRO A 194 -6.06 -25.93 1.19
C PRO A 194 -5.08 -24.78 0.87
N PRO A 195 -5.20 -23.63 1.56
CA PRO A 195 -4.27 -22.52 1.42
C PRO A 195 -2.89 -22.87 1.99
N GLU A 196 -1.84 -22.35 1.35
CA GLU A 196 -0.45 -22.55 1.74
C GLU A 196 0.19 -21.24 2.20
N LYS A 197 1.02 -21.32 3.24
CA LYS A 197 1.82 -20.21 3.76
C LYS A 197 3.13 -20.15 3.00
N ILE A 198 3.39 -19.07 2.29
CA ILE A 198 4.56 -18.97 1.40
C ILE A 198 5.70 -18.15 1.97
N ARG A 199 5.42 -17.18 2.85
CA ARG A 199 6.45 -16.33 3.42
C ARG A 199 6.07 -15.90 4.82
N SER A 200 7.01 -15.97 5.75
CA SER A 200 6.84 -15.40 7.10
C SER A 200 7.89 -14.34 7.35
N LEU A 201 7.46 -13.15 7.73
CA LEU A 201 8.34 -12.04 8.10
C LEU A 201 8.23 -11.79 9.60
N ASP A 202 9.35 -11.93 10.30
CA ASP A 202 9.50 -11.45 11.67
C ASP A 202 9.98 -9.99 11.63
N PHE A 203 9.12 -9.06 12.06
CA PHE A 203 9.40 -7.64 11.98
C PHE A 203 10.47 -7.19 12.97
N HIS A 204 10.87 -8.00 13.96
CA HIS A 204 12.01 -7.68 14.81
C HIS A 204 13.35 -7.88 14.10
N THR A 205 13.42 -8.79 13.12
CA THR A 205 14.68 -9.19 12.48
C THR A 205 14.74 -8.92 10.99
N ALA A 206 13.60 -8.69 10.32
CA ALA A 206 13.57 -8.45 8.88
C ALA A 206 14.34 -7.18 8.49
N SER A 207 15.14 -7.27 7.44
CA SER A 207 15.87 -6.12 6.88
C SER A 207 15.38 -5.73 5.48
N PHE A 208 14.63 -6.63 4.83
CA PHE A 208 14.16 -6.45 3.45
C PHE A 208 12.70 -6.89 3.32
N ALA A 209 11.98 -6.26 2.39
CA ALA A 209 10.58 -6.54 2.08
C ALA A 209 10.37 -7.14 0.67
N ASP A 210 11.20 -8.10 0.26
CA ASP A 210 11.30 -8.74 -1.07
C ASP A 210 10.71 -10.17 -1.13
N CYS A 211 9.90 -10.55 -2.10
CA CYS A 211 9.32 -11.90 -2.16
C CYS A 211 10.03 -12.77 -3.21
N HIS A 212 10.52 -13.95 -2.84
CA HIS A 212 11.14 -14.91 -3.76
C HIS A 212 10.76 -16.35 -3.37
N GLU A 213 9.50 -16.70 -3.58
CA GLU A 213 8.93 -17.94 -3.06
C GLU A 213 8.43 -18.85 -4.19
N GLU A 214 8.55 -20.16 -3.99
CA GLU A 214 7.93 -21.17 -4.85
C GLU A 214 7.14 -22.16 -4.00
N VAL A 215 5.89 -22.41 -4.39
CA VAL A 215 4.98 -23.32 -3.72
C VAL A 215 4.36 -24.29 -4.72
N SER A 216 4.17 -25.54 -4.31
CA SER A 216 3.56 -26.58 -5.13
C SER A 216 2.26 -27.07 -4.51
N PHE A 217 1.27 -27.33 -5.36
CA PHE A 217 -0.06 -27.79 -4.98
C PHE A 217 -0.38 -29.11 -5.67
N GLN A 218 -0.96 -30.05 -4.91
CA GLN A 218 -1.45 -31.31 -5.46
C GLN A 218 -2.97 -31.25 -5.63
N ILE A 219 -3.41 -31.28 -6.89
CA ILE A 219 -4.83 -31.21 -7.26
C ILE A 219 -5.50 -32.54 -6.95
N ARG A 220 -6.55 -32.54 -6.12
CA ARG A 220 -7.21 -33.78 -5.67
C ARG A 220 -8.33 -34.26 -6.58
N LYS A 221 -8.94 -33.35 -7.33
CA LYS A 221 -10.07 -33.60 -8.22
C LYS A 221 -9.88 -32.75 -9.48
N GLU A 222 -10.40 -33.24 -10.59
CA GLU A 222 -10.45 -32.47 -11.83
C GLU A 222 -11.13 -31.12 -11.55
N ALA A 223 -10.45 -30.04 -11.93
CA ALA A 223 -10.93 -28.69 -11.67
C ALA A 223 -10.36 -27.68 -12.67
N GLN A 224 -11.11 -26.61 -12.92
CA GLN A 224 -10.61 -25.46 -13.64
C GLN A 224 -9.84 -24.55 -12.68
N ILE A 225 -8.67 -24.06 -13.11
CA ILE A 225 -7.96 -22.99 -12.41
C ILE A 225 -8.12 -21.67 -13.17
N ASP A 226 -8.44 -20.61 -12.44
CA ASP A 226 -8.52 -19.23 -12.95
C ASP A 226 -7.38 -18.36 -12.44
N GLY A 227 -6.79 -18.71 -11.30
CA GLY A 227 -5.68 -17.97 -10.71
C GLY A 227 -5.40 -18.38 -9.28
N PHE A 228 -4.72 -17.49 -8.58
CA PHE A 228 -4.38 -17.64 -7.18
C PHE A 228 -5.01 -16.50 -6.38
N LEU A 229 -5.66 -16.84 -5.28
CA LEU A 229 -6.15 -15.86 -4.31
C LEU A 229 -5.14 -15.76 -3.17
N CYS A 230 -4.77 -14.52 -2.85
CA CYS A 230 -3.63 -14.20 -2.02
C CYS A 230 -4.05 -13.23 -0.91
N TRP A 231 -3.59 -13.47 0.32
CA TRP A 231 -3.82 -12.60 1.48
C TRP A 231 -2.69 -12.75 2.48
N PHE A 232 -2.81 -12.09 3.63
CA PHE A 232 -1.85 -12.26 4.72
C PHE A 232 -2.52 -12.37 6.08
N ASP A 233 -1.81 -12.98 7.03
CA ASP A 233 -2.18 -12.98 8.44
C ASP A 233 -1.09 -12.22 9.21
N ALA A 234 -1.48 -11.39 10.17
CA ALA A 234 -0.57 -10.62 11.02
C ALA A 234 -0.73 -11.03 12.49
N ARG A 235 0.39 -11.26 13.18
CA ARG A 235 0.40 -11.53 14.61
C ARG A 235 0.33 -10.23 15.40
N MET A 236 -0.64 -10.16 16.28
CA MET A 236 -1.01 -9.03 17.12
C MET A 236 -0.88 -9.45 18.58
N GLY A 237 0.34 -9.36 19.13
CA GLY A 237 0.66 -9.96 20.43
C GLY A 237 0.51 -11.49 20.37
N ASP A 238 -0.37 -12.04 21.19
CA ASP A 238 -0.63 -13.49 21.23
C ASP A 238 -1.65 -14.00 20.19
N GLU A 239 -2.33 -13.11 19.45
CA GLU A 239 -3.38 -13.46 18.50
C GLU A 239 -2.94 -13.27 17.03
N TRP A 240 -3.65 -13.92 16.09
CA TRP A 240 -3.46 -13.69 14.66
C TRP A 240 -4.71 -13.04 14.05
N LEU A 241 -4.52 -11.87 13.45
CA LEU A 241 -5.50 -11.22 12.59
C LEU A 241 -5.34 -11.77 11.17
N SER A 242 -6.38 -12.40 10.63
CA SER A 242 -6.39 -12.90 9.25
C SER A 242 -7.10 -11.92 8.33
N THR A 243 -6.54 -11.73 7.12
CA THR A 243 -7.21 -11.02 6.02
C THR A 243 -7.81 -11.97 4.99
N SER A 244 -8.02 -13.25 5.36
CA SER A 244 -8.62 -14.24 4.47
C SER A 244 -10.08 -13.94 4.12
N PRO A 245 -10.60 -14.45 3.00
CA PRO A 245 -12.02 -14.35 2.62
C PRO A 245 -13.02 -15.00 3.60
N GLU A 246 -12.52 -15.85 4.51
CA GLU A 246 -13.32 -16.54 5.54
C GLU A 246 -13.30 -15.80 6.88
N ALA A 247 -12.37 -14.86 7.07
CA ALA A 247 -12.28 -14.02 8.26
C ALA A 247 -13.24 -12.81 8.17
N PRO A 248 -13.58 -12.17 9.30
CA PRO A 248 -14.29 -10.91 9.28
C PRO A 248 -13.57 -9.87 8.43
N LYS A 249 -14.33 -9.12 7.65
CA LYS A 249 -13.79 -8.13 6.72
C LYS A 249 -12.92 -7.09 7.44
N THR A 250 -11.77 -6.81 6.86
CA THR A 250 -10.90 -5.68 7.22
C THR A 250 -10.86 -4.67 6.06
N HIS A 251 -10.15 -3.56 6.24
CA HIS A 251 -9.88 -2.62 5.14
C HIS A 251 -8.91 -3.18 4.07
N TRP A 252 -8.10 -4.19 4.40
CA TRP A 252 -7.25 -4.85 3.41
C TRP A 252 -8.09 -5.70 2.45
N SER A 253 -7.78 -5.57 1.18
CA SER A 253 -8.31 -6.43 0.13
C SER A 253 -7.47 -7.69 0.00
N GLN A 254 -8.10 -8.78 -0.43
CA GLN A 254 -7.35 -9.90 -0.96
C GLN A 254 -6.93 -9.60 -2.40
N VAL A 255 -5.90 -10.30 -2.87
CA VAL A 255 -5.29 -10.09 -4.18
C VAL A 255 -5.53 -11.33 -5.03
N PHE A 256 -6.17 -11.15 -6.17
CA PHE A 256 -6.31 -12.20 -7.17
C PHE A 256 -5.24 -12.04 -8.26
N MET A 257 -4.40 -13.07 -8.41
CA MET A 257 -3.36 -13.21 -9.42
C MET A 257 -3.85 -14.17 -10.52
N PRO A 258 -4.32 -13.66 -11.67
CA PRO A 258 -4.89 -14.51 -12.71
C PRO A 258 -3.83 -15.38 -13.39
N VAL A 259 -4.26 -16.54 -13.89
CA VAL A 259 -3.50 -17.35 -14.84
C VAL A 259 -4.35 -17.58 -16.09
N ASN A 260 -3.77 -18.13 -17.17
CA ASN A 260 -4.61 -18.54 -18.28
C ASN A 260 -5.45 -19.72 -17.83
N ARG A 261 -6.78 -19.52 -17.84
CA ARG A 261 -7.77 -20.54 -17.56
C ARG A 261 -7.41 -21.86 -18.22
N SER A 262 -7.31 -22.91 -17.41
CA SER A 262 -7.02 -24.27 -17.86
C SER A 262 -7.66 -25.29 -16.93
N ASN A 263 -7.90 -26.50 -17.45
CA ASN A 263 -8.38 -27.63 -16.66
C ASN A 263 -7.17 -28.41 -16.14
N LEU A 264 -7.22 -28.76 -14.86
CA LEU A 264 -6.23 -29.56 -14.16
C LEU A 264 -6.82 -30.93 -13.86
N ASP A 265 -6.08 -31.97 -14.18
CA ASP A 265 -6.47 -33.35 -13.88
C ASP A 265 -6.33 -33.66 -12.38
N ALA A 266 -7.12 -34.62 -11.90
CA ALA A 266 -6.91 -35.17 -10.57
C ALA A 266 -5.51 -35.82 -10.47
N GLY A 267 -4.75 -35.47 -9.43
CA GLY A 267 -3.38 -35.89 -9.22
C GLY A 267 -2.33 -34.98 -9.88
N ALA A 268 -2.72 -33.94 -10.63
CA ALA A 268 -1.79 -32.98 -11.20
C ALA A 268 -1.02 -32.24 -10.08
N ASN A 269 0.29 -32.11 -10.28
CA ASN A 269 1.12 -31.20 -9.49
C ASN A 269 1.28 -29.91 -10.27
N VAL A 270 0.98 -28.79 -9.61
CA VAL A 270 1.18 -27.46 -10.17
C VAL A 270 2.03 -26.62 -9.23
N SER A 271 2.85 -25.72 -9.75
CA SER A 271 3.63 -24.80 -8.93
C SER A 271 3.35 -23.34 -9.27
N LEU A 272 3.48 -22.51 -8.25
CA LEU A 272 3.45 -21.06 -8.33
C LEU A 272 4.79 -20.54 -7.80
N ARG A 273 5.52 -19.82 -8.65
CA ARG A 273 6.65 -19.00 -8.22
C ARG A 273 6.22 -17.55 -8.17
N ILE A 274 6.49 -16.84 -7.08
CA ILE A 274 6.23 -15.42 -6.89
C ILE A 274 7.56 -14.71 -6.64
N ASP A 275 7.81 -13.67 -7.44
CA ASP A 275 9.01 -12.86 -7.38
C ASP A 275 8.63 -11.37 -7.30
N ARG A 276 9.22 -10.65 -6.34
CA ARG A 276 9.08 -9.20 -6.17
C ARG A 276 10.33 -8.66 -5.48
N SER A 277 11.08 -7.80 -6.17
CA SER A 277 12.14 -7.03 -5.51
C SER A 277 11.55 -6.02 -4.52
N GLU A 278 12.34 -5.59 -3.55
CA GLU A 278 11.98 -4.43 -2.72
C GLU A 278 11.71 -3.21 -3.61
N PHE A 279 10.59 -2.51 -3.41
CA PHE A 279 10.11 -1.43 -4.30
C PHE A 279 9.81 -1.86 -5.75
N GLY A 280 9.47 -3.13 -5.95
CA GLY A 280 9.33 -3.76 -7.25
C GLY A 280 7.92 -4.14 -7.67
N GLU A 281 7.83 -4.51 -8.94
CA GLU A 281 6.65 -5.09 -9.57
C GLU A 281 6.54 -6.58 -9.19
N TRP A 282 5.31 -7.07 -9.08
CA TRP A 282 5.05 -8.48 -8.85
C TRP A 282 5.21 -9.27 -10.13
N HIS A 283 5.90 -10.40 -10.02
CA HIS A 283 5.99 -11.40 -11.07
C HIS A 283 5.47 -12.71 -10.51
N TRP A 284 4.66 -13.40 -11.28
CA TRP A 284 4.25 -14.76 -10.92
C TRP A 284 4.35 -15.70 -12.12
N CYS A 285 4.79 -16.92 -11.83
CA CYS A 285 4.96 -17.98 -12.81
C CYS A 285 4.13 -19.18 -12.38
N PHE A 286 3.16 -19.57 -13.20
CA PHE A 286 2.34 -20.75 -13.00
C PHE A 286 2.86 -21.89 -13.87
N THR A 287 3.21 -23.01 -13.27
CA THR A 287 3.76 -24.18 -13.98
C THR A 287 2.88 -25.40 -13.78
N THR A 288 2.59 -26.08 -14.88
CA THR A 288 1.92 -27.37 -14.93
C THR A 288 2.75 -28.36 -15.75
N ALA A 289 2.31 -29.61 -15.85
CA ALA A 289 2.93 -30.59 -16.73
C ALA A 289 2.91 -30.18 -18.22
N GLN A 290 1.99 -29.29 -18.61
CA GLN A 290 1.84 -28.80 -19.98
C GLN A 290 2.74 -27.59 -20.30
N GLY A 291 3.36 -26.97 -19.29
CA GLY A 291 4.29 -25.85 -19.46
C GLY A 291 4.16 -24.77 -18.39
N SER A 292 4.89 -23.68 -18.57
CA SER A 292 4.90 -22.52 -17.66
C SER A 292 4.30 -21.28 -18.31
N GLN A 293 3.60 -20.48 -17.50
CA GLN A 293 2.99 -19.21 -17.86
C GLN A 293 3.54 -18.13 -16.95
N GLN A 294 3.97 -16.99 -17.51
CA GLN A 294 4.62 -15.91 -16.76
C GLN A 294 3.82 -14.61 -16.89
N TYR A 295 3.78 -13.88 -15.78
CA TYR A 295 3.01 -12.65 -15.63
C TYR A 295 3.81 -11.63 -14.83
N SER A 296 3.53 -10.35 -15.06
CA SER A 296 4.17 -9.24 -14.34
C SER A 296 3.24 -8.03 -14.25
N SER A 297 3.09 -7.43 -13.06
CA SER A 297 2.34 -6.18 -12.89
C SER A 297 2.90 -5.03 -13.72
N PHE A 298 4.19 -5.08 -14.06
CA PHE A 298 4.81 -4.15 -15.02
C PHE A 298 4.12 -4.13 -16.38
N LEU A 299 3.64 -5.29 -16.85
CA LEU A 299 2.97 -5.46 -18.14
C LEU A 299 1.46 -5.17 -18.08
N SER A 300 0.95 -4.79 -16.92
CA SER A 300 -0.46 -4.39 -16.74
C SER A 300 -0.73 -2.95 -17.17
N VAL A 301 0.33 -2.12 -17.24
CA VAL A 301 0.24 -0.71 -17.60
C VAL A 301 0.68 -0.50 -19.05
N PRO A 302 -0.11 0.21 -19.89
CA PRO A 302 0.30 0.55 -21.24
C PRO A 302 1.45 1.57 -21.19
N THR A 303 2.69 1.07 -21.19
CA THR A 303 3.89 1.91 -21.09
C THR A 303 4.62 1.98 -22.43
N THR A 304 4.95 3.19 -22.87
CA THR A 304 5.73 3.41 -24.09
C THR A 304 7.24 3.26 -23.84
N VAL A 305 8.00 2.92 -24.89
CA VAL A 305 9.48 2.88 -24.82
C VAL A 305 10.04 4.24 -24.38
N THR A 306 9.41 5.35 -24.77
CA THR A 306 9.82 6.69 -24.36
C THR A 306 9.65 6.90 -22.86
N GLU A 307 8.55 6.45 -22.27
CA GLU A 307 8.32 6.51 -20.81
C GLU A 307 9.29 5.61 -20.06
N LEU A 308 9.55 4.38 -20.55
CA LEU A 308 10.55 3.49 -19.95
C LEU A 308 11.95 4.10 -19.98
N ARG A 309 12.33 4.73 -21.11
CA ARG A 309 13.60 5.44 -21.22
C ARG A 309 13.71 6.57 -20.21
N ARG A 310 12.62 7.32 -19.96
CA ARG A 310 12.60 8.41 -18.97
C ARG A 310 12.82 7.93 -17.53
N ARG A 311 12.50 6.67 -17.22
CA ARG A 311 12.72 6.05 -15.91
C ARG A 311 14.14 5.49 -15.71
N SER A 312 14.97 5.44 -16.76
CA SER A 312 16.34 4.92 -16.66
C SER A 312 17.25 5.87 -15.89
N GLU A 313 18.10 5.35 -15.00
CA GLU A 313 19.17 6.12 -14.33
C GLU A 313 20.13 6.82 -15.30
N ARG A 314 20.23 6.32 -16.55
CA ARG A 314 21.08 6.89 -17.59
C ARG A 314 20.36 7.96 -18.43
N TYR A 315 19.07 8.17 -18.19
CA TYR A 315 18.31 9.19 -18.89
C TYR A 315 18.83 10.57 -18.51
N ARG A 316 19.02 11.43 -19.51
CA ARG A 316 19.39 12.83 -19.32
C ARG A 316 18.14 13.67 -19.54
N PRO A 317 17.41 14.06 -18.48
CA PRO A 317 16.18 14.82 -18.62
C PRO A 317 16.48 16.23 -19.15
N ALA A 318 15.58 16.72 -19.99
CA ALA A 318 15.53 18.13 -20.39
C ALA A 318 14.19 18.71 -19.92
N LEU A 319 14.16 19.99 -19.56
CA LEU A 319 12.91 20.64 -19.14
C LEU A 319 11.92 20.69 -20.31
N SER A 320 10.70 20.20 -20.08
CA SER A 320 9.56 20.50 -20.97
C SER A 320 9.18 21.97 -20.89
N ALA A 321 8.22 22.41 -21.69
CA ALA A 321 7.68 23.76 -21.57
C ALA A 321 7.08 23.99 -20.18
N GLU A 322 6.30 23.03 -19.68
CA GLU A 322 5.75 23.00 -18.32
C GLU A 322 6.86 22.96 -17.26
N GLY A 323 7.95 22.22 -17.51
CA GLY A 323 9.11 22.20 -16.61
C GLY A 323 9.80 23.56 -16.50
N ARG A 324 9.92 24.30 -17.60
CA ARG A 324 10.44 25.68 -17.59
C ARG A 324 9.49 26.65 -16.89
N ALA A 325 8.19 26.52 -17.12
CA ALA A 325 7.16 27.26 -16.40
C ALA A 325 7.25 27.00 -14.88
N GLY A 326 7.39 25.74 -14.48
CA GLY A 326 7.57 25.37 -13.08
C GLY A 326 8.85 25.95 -12.46
N GLN A 327 9.97 25.90 -13.19
CA GLN A 327 11.22 26.55 -12.77
C GLN A 327 11.05 28.06 -12.59
N PHE A 328 10.32 28.73 -13.50
CA PHE A 328 10.01 30.15 -13.37
C PHE A 328 9.23 30.42 -12.08
N VAL A 329 8.16 29.67 -11.80
CA VAL A 329 7.37 29.83 -10.58
C VAL A 329 8.23 29.66 -9.32
N LEU A 330 9.01 28.59 -9.26
CA LEU A 330 9.91 28.33 -8.12
C LEU A 330 10.94 29.45 -7.92
N SER A 331 11.45 30.04 -9.01
CA SER A 331 12.38 31.17 -8.91
C SER A 331 11.77 32.43 -8.29
N LYS A 332 10.44 32.52 -8.23
CA LYS A 332 9.69 33.64 -7.63
C LYS A 332 9.32 33.40 -6.17
N PHE A 333 9.62 32.23 -5.59
CA PHE A 333 9.31 31.93 -4.20
C PHE A 333 10.30 32.66 -3.27
N GLY A 334 9.92 33.87 -2.84
CA GLY A 334 10.72 34.71 -1.96
C GLY A 334 9.92 35.58 -1.00
N LYS A 335 8.62 35.29 -0.80
CA LYS A 335 7.65 36.06 0.02
C LYS A 335 7.43 37.52 -0.43
N GLN A 336 7.88 37.88 -1.64
CA GLN A 336 7.76 39.23 -2.20
C GLN A 336 6.57 39.41 -3.16
N SER A 337 6.13 38.32 -3.79
CA SER A 337 5.04 38.33 -4.76
C SER A 337 3.93 37.39 -4.32
N THR A 338 2.70 37.82 -4.54
CA THR A 338 1.51 37.00 -4.37
C THR A 338 1.39 35.95 -5.47
N VAL A 339 0.60 34.91 -5.21
CA VAL A 339 0.26 33.89 -6.22
C VAL A 339 -0.28 34.53 -7.50
N SER A 340 -1.15 35.54 -7.38
CA SER A 340 -1.75 36.22 -8.53
C SER A 340 -0.70 36.98 -9.34
N GLU A 341 0.22 37.72 -8.70
CA GLU A 341 1.29 38.43 -9.41
C GLU A 341 2.22 37.48 -10.15
N ILE A 342 2.62 36.36 -9.51
CA ILE A 342 3.43 35.33 -10.15
C ILE A 342 2.67 34.72 -11.34
N ALA A 343 1.36 34.49 -11.21
CA ALA A 343 0.53 33.92 -12.27
C ALA A 343 0.40 34.86 -13.48
N SER A 344 0.23 36.17 -13.26
CA SER A 344 0.19 37.15 -14.35
C SER A 344 1.52 37.18 -15.12
N GLU A 345 2.66 37.16 -14.42
CA GLU A 345 3.97 37.09 -15.07
C GLU A 345 4.20 35.75 -15.79
N LEU A 346 3.74 34.64 -15.18
CA LEU A 346 3.83 33.31 -15.76
C LEU A 346 3.06 33.22 -17.08
N GLN A 347 1.83 33.74 -17.11
CA GLN A 347 1.01 33.74 -18.33
C GLN A 347 1.65 34.59 -19.43
N ALA A 348 2.23 35.74 -19.08
CA ALA A 348 2.95 36.58 -20.04
C ALA A 348 4.20 35.90 -20.60
N GLY A 349 4.91 35.11 -19.77
CA GLY A 349 6.13 34.39 -20.15
C GLY A 349 5.90 33.07 -20.89
N PHE A 350 4.74 32.45 -20.71
CA PHE A 350 4.37 31.14 -21.28
C PHE A 350 2.93 31.13 -21.85
N PRO A 351 2.60 32.03 -22.79
CA PRO A 351 1.23 32.22 -23.29
C PRO A 351 0.66 30.96 -23.98
N GLU A 352 1.52 30.09 -24.48
CA GLU A 352 1.14 28.82 -25.12
C GLU A 352 0.69 27.74 -24.13
N LEU A 353 1.06 27.86 -22.85
CA LEU A 353 0.72 26.87 -21.82
C LEU A 353 -0.55 27.24 -21.05
N PHE A 354 -0.90 28.52 -20.99
CA PHE A 354 -1.97 29.02 -20.15
C PHE A 354 -2.99 29.79 -20.97
N ALA A 355 -4.13 29.15 -21.25
CA ALA A 355 -5.22 29.72 -22.02
C ALA A 355 -5.85 30.96 -21.34
N ASP A 356 -5.80 31.02 -20.01
CA ASP A 356 -6.35 32.10 -19.20
C ASP A 356 -5.58 32.28 -17.88
N GLU A 357 -5.80 33.42 -17.23
CA GLU A 357 -5.18 33.77 -15.93
C GLU A 357 -5.55 32.75 -14.83
N PRO A 358 -6.80 32.28 -14.70
CA PRO A 358 -7.14 31.21 -13.75
C PRO A 358 -6.32 29.93 -13.92
N ALA A 359 -5.97 29.53 -15.14
CA ALA A 359 -5.11 28.37 -15.40
C ALA A 359 -3.69 28.60 -14.88
N ALA A 360 -3.12 29.78 -15.12
CA ALA A 360 -1.82 30.16 -14.56
C ALA A 360 -1.85 30.20 -13.03
N VAL A 361 -2.91 30.77 -12.43
CA VAL A 361 -3.10 30.80 -10.97
C VAL A 361 -3.13 29.39 -10.39
N ARG A 362 -3.93 28.46 -10.97
CA ARG A 362 -3.98 27.06 -10.50
C ARG A 362 -2.62 26.37 -10.58
N PHE A 363 -1.85 26.64 -11.63
CA PHE A 363 -0.50 26.09 -11.77
C PHE A 363 0.45 26.60 -10.68
N VAL A 364 0.45 27.92 -10.43
CA VAL A 364 1.24 28.52 -9.35
C VAL A 364 0.82 27.97 -7.98
N GLN A 365 -0.49 27.87 -7.72
CA GLN A 365 -1.03 27.31 -6.48
C GLN A 365 -0.59 25.86 -6.27
N GLY A 366 -0.59 25.02 -7.31
CA GLY A 366 -0.14 23.63 -7.22
C GLY A 366 1.33 23.52 -6.82
N ILE A 367 2.19 24.36 -7.41
CA ILE A 367 3.61 24.42 -7.04
C ILE A 367 3.79 24.99 -5.63
N ALA A 368 3.04 26.03 -5.26
CA ALA A 368 3.10 26.65 -3.94
C ALA A 368 2.63 25.70 -2.84
N ALA A 369 1.59 24.89 -3.10
CA ALA A 369 1.13 23.86 -2.19
C ALA A 369 2.19 22.77 -1.95
N SER A 370 3.03 22.48 -2.96
CA SER A 370 4.04 21.42 -2.89
C SER A 370 5.38 21.90 -2.31
N PHE A 371 5.77 23.15 -2.57
CA PHE A 371 7.12 23.65 -2.29
C PHE A 371 7.17 25.01 -1.56
N GLY A 372 6.02 25.60 -1.22
CA GLY A 372 5.94 26.83 -0.43
C GLY A 372 6.10 26.59 1.06
N GLU A 373 6.62 27.59 1.79
CA GLU A 373 6.81 27.58 3.25
C GLU A 373 5.74 28.35 4.02
#